data_AF-A0A353YZ83-F1
#
_entry.id   AF-A0A353YZ83-F1
#
_cell.length_a   1.000
_cell.length_b   1.000
_cell.length_c   1.000
_cell.angle_alpha   90.00
_cell.angle_beta   90.00
_cell.angle_gamma   90.00
#
_symmetry.space_group_name_H-M   'P 1'
#
loop_
_entity.id
_entity.type
_entity.pdbx_description
1 polymer ?
#
loop_
_entity_poly.entity_id
_entity_poly.type
_entity_poly.pdbx_seq_one_letter_code
_entity_poly.pdbx_strand_id
1 'polypeptide(L)'
;MIIDCKKHKNGVVIGIHDSGIGISKEKLEQILNSDFIFSTHGTSRETGIGLGFAISKNYIEKHEGKIWIKSNAEKGSSVYIELPLKQASSS
;
A
#
# COMPACT_ATOMS: atom_id res chain seq x y z
N MET A 1 -2.51 -11.10 -10.00
CA MET A 1 -2.11 -9.71 -9.68
C MET A 1 -2.19 -8.84 -10.93
N ILE A 2 -2.79 -7.65 -10.83
CA ILE A 2 -2.90 -6.65 -11.90
C ILE A 2 -2.37 -5.33 -11.36
N ILE A 3 -1.69 -4.53 -12.20
CA ILE A 3 -1.23 -3.19 -11.86
C ILE A 3 -1.86 -2.20 -12.82
N ASP A 4 -2.47 -1.13 -12.29
CA ASP A 4 -2.99 -0.03 -13.08
C ASP A 4 -2.46 1.34 -12.60
N CYS A 5 -2.58 2.36 -13.45
CA CYS A 5 -2.28 3.73 -13.05
C CYS A 5 -3.27 4.71 -13.68
N LYS A 6 -3.54 5.79 -12.96
CA LYS A 6 -4.44 6.86 -13.39
C LYS A 6 -3.86 8.21 -12.98
N LYS A 7 -3.84 9.16 -13.93
CA LYS A 7 -3.54 10.55 -13.62
C LYS A 7 -4.68 11.13 -12.78
N HIS A 8 -4.32 11.81 -11.70
CA HIS A 8 -5.24 12.51 -10.82
C HIS A 8 -4.89 14.01 -10.80
N LYS A 9 -5.76 14.87 -10.26
CA LYS A 9 -5.58 16.35 -10.33
C LYS A 9 -4.19 16.80 -9.86
N ASN A 10 -3.67 16.17 -8.81
CA ASN A 10 -2.44 16.58 -8.14
C ASN A 10 -1.30 15.56 -8.29
N GLY A 11 -1.46 14.50 -9.09
CA GLY A 11 -0.53 13.38 -9.06
C GLY A 11 -0.86 12.22 -9.98
N VAL A 12 -0.22 11.07 -9.73
CA VAL A 12 -0.55 9.78 -10.34
C VAL A 12 -0.91 8.82 -9.22
N VAL A 13 -2.03 8.12 -9.39
CA VAL A 13 -2.42 7.00 -8.56
C VAL A 13 -2.01 5.71 -9.25
N ILE A 14 -1.32 4.82 -8.55
CA ILE A 14 -0.96 3.48 -9.01
C ILE A 14 -1.70 2.48 -8.10
N GLY A 15 -2.44 1.56 -8.71
CA GLY A 15 -3.13 0.47 -8.04
C GLY A 15 -2.42 -0.87 -8.27
N ILE A 16 -2.17 -1.62 -7.20
CA ILE A 16 -1.71 -3.01 -7.25
C ILE A 16 -2.85 -3.87 -6.71
N HIS A 17 -3.42 -4.72 -7.56
CA HIS A 17 -4.61 -5.53 -7.28
C HIS A 17 -4.25 -7.00 -7.20
N ASP A 18 -4.55 -7.61 -6.07
CA ASP A 18 -4.47 -9.04 -5.86
C ASP A 18 -5.86 -9.64 -5.63
N SER A 19 -6.11 -10.78 -6.28
CA SER A 19 -7.38 -11.52 -6.20
C SER A 19 -7.29 -12.75 -5.30
N GLY A 20 -6.25 -12.85 -4.47
CA GLY A 20 -6.09 -13.91 -3.48
C GLY A 20 -6.98 -13.72 -2.27
N ILE A 21 -6.62 -14.35 -1.15
CA ILE A 21 -7.34 -14.20 0.12
C ILE A 21 -7.15 -12.77 0.61
N GLY A 22 -8.24 -12.08 0.90
CA GLY A 22 -8.19 -10.72 1.41
C GLY A 22 -7.64 -10.63 2.83
N ILE A 23 -7.57 -9.40 3.33
CA ILE A 23 -7.17 -9.06 4.69
C ILE A 23 -8.46 -8.76 5.46
N SER A 24 -8.64 -9.39 6.62
CA SER A 24 -9.78 -9.08 7.49
C SER A 24 -9.70 -7.62 7.97
N LYS A 25 -10.85 -7.05 8.34
CA LYS A 25 -10.91 -5.65 8.78
C LYS A 25 -10.02 -5.41 10.00
N GLU A 26 -10.03 -6.32 10.96
CA GLU A 26 -9.25 -6.23 12.20
C GLU A 26 -7.74 -6.25 11.90
N LYS A 27 -7.31 -7.15 11.00
CA LYS A 27 -5.91 -7.26 10.59
C LYS A 27 -5.47 -6.04 9.78
N LEU A 28 -6.37 -5.49 8.96
CA LEU A 28 -6.12 -4.28 8.21
C LEU A 28 -5.95 -3.07 9.13
N GLU A 29 -6.80 -2.91 10.15
CA GLU A 29 -6.65 -1.87 11.17
C GLU A 29 -5.33 -2.00 11.93
N GLN A 30 -4.91 -3.22 12.28
CA GLN A 30 -3.59 -3.48 12.88
C GLN A 30 -2.43 -3.06 11.96
N ILE A 31 -2.50 -3.37 10.66
CA ILE A 31 -1.47 -2.98 9.67
C ILE A 31 -1.40 -1.46 9.52
N LEU A 32 -2.54 -0.77 9.53
CA LEU A 32 -2.62 0.67 9.28
C LEU A 32 -2.28 1.52 10.52
N ASN A 33 -2.64 1.06 11.72
CA ASN A 33 -2.40 1.77 12.99
C ASN A 33 -1.02 1.53 13.57
N SER A 34 -0.25 0.61 13.01
CA SER A 34 1.08 0.35 13.50
C SER A 34 2.08 1.32 12.88
N ASP A 35 2.55 2.27 13.68
CA ASP A 35 3.78 3.02 13.40
C ASP A 35 5.02 2.14 13.46
N PHE A 36 4.87 0.91 13.97
CA PHE A 36 5.95 -0.04 14.18
C PHE A 36 5.77 -1.32 13.37
N ILE A 37 6.89 -1.87 12.95
CA ILE A 37 7.03 -3.08 12.15
C ILE A 37 6.30 -4.23 12.88
N PHE A 38 5.10 -4.59 12.42
CA PHE A 38 4.50 -5.88 12.78
C PHE A 38 5.30 -6.98 12.07
N SER A 39 6.38 -7.43 12.70
CA SER A 39 6.87 -8.78 12.49
C SER A 39 5.91 -9.72 13.22
N THR A 40 4.73 -9.99 12.65
CA THR A 40 4.00 -11.18 13.06
C THR A 40 4.87 -12.37 12.66
N HIS A 41 5.34 -13.15 13.63
CA HIS A 41 5.89 -14.48 13.36
C HIS A 41 4.82 -15.27 12.60
N GLY A 42 5.02 -15.45 11.29
CA GLY A 42 4.21 -16.36 10.51
C GLY A 42 4.46 -17.79 10.98
N THR A 43 3.41 -18.61 11.05
CA THR A 43 3.48 -20.05 11.34
C THR A 43 4.23 -20.87 10.27
N SER A 44 4.74 -20.22 9.21
CA SER A 44 5.52 -20.83 8.12
C SER A 44 6.72 -20.00 7.66
N ARG A 45 7.38 -19.19 8.51
CA ARG A 45 8.62 -18.45 8.13
C ARG A 45 8.47 -17.50 6.93
N GLU A 46 7.24 -17.17 6.52
CA GLU A 46 6.98 -16.20 5.45
C GLU A 46 6.92 -14.78 6.02
N THR A 47 7.61 -13.88 5.33
CA THR A 47 7.74 -12.46 5.65
C THR A 47 6.39 -11.79 5.46
N GLY A 48 5.58 -11.76 6.51
CA GLY A 48 4.28 -11.09 6.51
C GLY A 48 4.41 -9.63 6.03
N ILE A 49 3.33 -9.15 5.42
CA ILE A 49 3.11 -7.82 4.82
C ILE A 49 3.75 -6.64 5.58
N GLY A 50 3.98 -6.77 6.89
CA GLY A 50 4.46 -5.74 7.80
C GLY A 50 5.74 -5.01 7.39
N LEU A 51 6.83 -5.71 7.03
CA LEU A 51 8.10 -5.01 6.73
C LEU A 51 8.08 -4.29 5.38
N GLY A 52 7.60 -4.98 4.34
CA GLY A 52 7.53 -4.41 2.98
C GLY A 52 6.61 -3.20 2.92
N PHE A 53 5.43 -3.29 3.55
CA PHE A 53 4.48 -2.18 3.60
C PHE A 53 5.03 -0.98 4.39
N ALA A 54 5.67 -1.21 5.53
CA ALA A 54 6.26 -0.14 6.34
C ALA A 54 7.36 0.63 5.57
N ILE A 55 8.21 -0.10 4.84
CA ILE A 55 9.25 0.51 3.99
C ILE A 55 8.59 1.33 2.87
N SER A 56 7.63 0.75 2.14
CA SER A 56 6.92 1.47 1.08
C SER A 56 6.22 2.72 1.61
N LYS A 57 5.53 2.64 2.75
CA LYS A 57 4.87 3.78 3.41
C LYS A 57 5.85 4.91 3.68
N ASN A 58 6.98 4.61 4.32
CA ASN A 58 8.03 5.60 4.60
C ASN A 58 8.53 6.30 3.33
N TYR A 59 8.85 5.55 2.28
CA TYR A 59 9.32 6.14 1.03
C TYR A 59 8.25 6.98 0.34
N ILE A 60 7.00 6.52 0.31
CA ILE A 60 5.91 7.25 -0.34
C ILE A 60 5.61 8.55 0.40
N GLU A 61 5.57 8.52 1.74
CA GLU A 61 5.36 9.70 2.57
C GLU A 61 6.52 10.71 2.43
N LYS A 62 7.78 10.24 2.34
CA LYS A 62 8.94 11.09 2.03
C LYS A 62 8.87 11.79 0.67
N HIS A 63 8.09 11.25 -0.26
CA HIS A 63 7.83 11.87 -1.56
C HIS A 63 6.51 12.67 -1.57
N GLU A 64 5.99 13.05 -0.39
CA GLU A 64 4.73 13.78 -0.22
C GLU A 64 3.52 13.03 -0.81
N GLY A 65 3.66 11.71 -0.93
CA GLY A 65 2.63 10.82 -1.45
C GLY A 65 1.74 10.25 -0.36
N LYS A 66 0.80 9.40 -0.80
CA LYS A 66 -0.10 8.65 0.08
C LYS A 66 -0.09 7.18 -0.28
N ILE A 67 -0.25 6.32 0.70
CA ILE A 67 -0.45 4.88 0.51
C ILE A 67 -1.68 4.43 1.29
N TRP A 68 -2.50 3.56 0.71
CA TRP A 68 -3.64 2.96 1.41
C TRP A 68 -3.96 1.58 0.84
N ILE A 69 -4.71 0.79 1.61
CA ILE A 69 -5.14 -0.55 1.22
C ILE A 69 -6.67 -0.57 1.20
N LYS A 70 -7.25 -1.18 0.17
CA LYS A 70 -8.65 -1.62 0.17
C LYS A 70 -8.66 -3.13 0.08
N SER A 71 -9.28 -3.79 1.04
CA SER A 71 -9.36 -5.25 1.05
C SER A 71 -10.74 -5.72 1.42
N ASN A 72 -11.13 -6.86 0.88
CA ASN A 72 -12.28 -7.64 1.30
C ASN A 72 -11.82 -9.08 1.42
N ALA A 73 -12.04 -9.71 2.58
CA ALA A 73 -11.56 -11.06 2.89
C ALA A 73 -11.85 -12.09 1.77
N GLU A 74 -12.99 -11.97 1.09
CA GLU A 74 -13.46 -12.90 0.06
C GLU A 74 -13.16 -12.46 -1.39
N LYS A 75 -12.63 -11.23 -1.60
CA LYS A 75 -12.44 -10.66 -2.95
C LYS A 75 -11.02 -10.16 -3.22
N GLY A 76 -10.08 -10.47 -2.32
CA GLY A 76 -8.70 -10.04 -2.40
C GLY A 76 -8.44 -8.63 -1.90
N SER A 77 -7.26 -8.12 -2.23
CA SER A 77 -6.70 -6.89 -1.67
C SER A 77 -6.12 -6.01 -2.75
N SER A 78 -6.26 -4.70 -2.61
CA SER A 78 -5.63 -3.72 -3.48
C SER A 78 -4.84 -2.73 -2.64
N VAL A 79 -3.58 -2.51 -3.00
CA VAL A 79 -2.74 -1.44 -2.45
C VAL A 79 -2.71 -0.32 -3.45
N TYR A 80 -2.83 0.92 -2.98
CA TYR A 80 -2.83 2.10 -3.81
C TYR A 80 -1.77 3.07 -3.30
N ILE A 81 -1.08 3.72 -4.24
CA ILE A 81 -0.14 4.78 -3.95
C ILE A 81 -0.48 6.00 -4.79
N GLU A 82 -0.48 7.20 -4.20
CA GLU A 82 -0.62 8.48 -4.88
C GLU A 82 0.71 9.23 -4.74
N LEU A 83 1.33 9.62 -5.85
CA LEU A 83 2.53 10.45 -5.86
C LEU A 83 2.26 11.78 -6.57
N PRO A 84 2.71 12.91 -6.02
CA PRO A 84 2.54 14.20 -6.67
C PRO A 84 3.36 14.27 -7.96
N LEU A 85 2.79 14.91 -8.99
CA LEU A 85 3.53 15.24 -10.18
C LEU A 85 4.19 16.60 -9.96
N LYS A 86 5.52 16.64 -9.88
CA LYS A 86 6.22 17.91 -10.09
C LYS A 86 5.96 18.33 -11.53
N GLN A 87 5.44 19.55 -11.73
CA GLN A 87 5.57 20.17 -13.04
C GLN A 87 7.06 20.16 -13.38
N ALA A 88 7.40 19.67 -14.58
CA ALA A 88 8.72 19.90 -15.11
C ALA A 88 8.95 21.41 -15.01
N SER A 89 9.93 21.82 -14.21
CA SER A 89 10.29 23.21 -14.07
C SER A 89 10.60 23.70 -15.48
N SER A 90 9.70 24.49 -16.05
CA SER A 90 9.92 25.25 -17.27
C SER A 90 11.02 26.24 -16.94
N SER A 91 12.26 25.80 -17.17
CA SER A 91 13.41 26.68 -17.41
C SER A 91 13.41 27.10 -18.87
#